data_AF-A0A7C1AZX6-F1
#
_entry.id   AF-A0A7C1AZX6-F1
#
_cell.length_a   1.000
_cell.length_b   1.000
_cell.length_c   1.000
_cell.angle_alpha   90.00
_cell.angle_beta   90.00
_cell.angle_gamma   90.00
#
_symmetry.space_group_name_H-M   'P 1'
#
loop_
_entity.id
_entity.type
_entity.pdbx_description
1 polymer ?
#
loop_
_entity_poly.entity_id
_entity_poly.type
_entity_poly.pdbx_seq_one_letter_code
_entity_poly.pdbx_strand_id
1 'polypeptide(L)'
;MTTIGVAFLTAFGCSVVLTRVVMFLALRLGAVDLPDDFRKLHGRPVPFGGGIPIFVAFAVPTIGLLLFPEVSTISRDVWEHIGRLRLLYTCAAGVLVLGMLDDALDLKPGWKLAGQLVVAVAAYWGGFRISSLSNPFGPPLDLGPLALPVTVLWFLGCMNAVNLLDGLDGLAAGVTVFVGGTLLVVALHFENVLAMFLMASLTGAALGFLMYNFPPARIFLGDGGSLLLGFLIASLSLIGASRKAETAVALFIPVVALGLPIVDTAVAIVRRWYKRLPISSPDRRHIHHLLVAMGYSHRRAVITLYLVTVSLGALAFLITVSRSEVVILLLGTFFVVGFVSVRLFSGVRLRDALEKMHQDRLRREQEMAARLALERATERCARADSLPQMWRICEETLDTFGMEWAKLTLFAEERADYQVFTWEKPGRPMEAGAVWSATLPVSHDGQRLGELVVGRRIGGVGASGEILDLLHQMSTL
;
A
#
# COMPACT_ATOMS: atom_id res chain seq x y z
N MET A 1 27.68 26.77 5.57
CA MET A 1 27.37 25.58 6.40
C MET A 1 26.47 25.89 7.60
N THR A 2 26.79 26.90 8.42
CA THR A 2 25.98 27.29 9.59
C THR A 2 24.51 27.59 9.25
N THR A 3 24.24 28.42 8.25
CA THR A 3 22.86 28.75 7.83
C THR A 3 22.06 27.53 7.36
N ILE A 4 22.71 26.55 6.74
CA ILE A 4 22.04 25.31 6.26
C ILE A 4 21.65 24.42 7.43
N GLY A 5 22.54 24.28 8.43
CA GLY A 5 22.21 23.60 9.69
C GLY A 5 21.07 24.30 10.43
N VAL A 6 21.08 25.63 10.48
CA VAL A 6 19.98 26.42 11.08
C VAL A 6 18.67 26.24 10.31
N ALA A 7 18.70 26.19 8.98
CA ALA A 7 17.51 25.95 8.16
C ALA A 7 16.91 24.57 8.45
N PHE A 8 17.75 23.53 8.52
CA PHE A 8 17.34 22.18 8.91
C PHE A 8 16.71 22.16 10.31
N LEU A 9 17.39 22.72 11.32
CA LEU A 9 16.91 22.71 12.70
C LEU A 9 15.63 23.53 12.88
N THR A 10 15.52 24.66 12.18
CA THR A 10 14.31 25.49 12.17
C THR A 10 13.15 24.73 11.55
N ALA A 11 13.34 24.15 10.37
CA ALA A 11 12.29 23.35 9.71
C ALA A 11 11.90 22.12 10.55
N PHE A 12 12.88 21.43 11.14
CA PHE A 12 12.63 20.33 12.07
C PHE A 12 11.78 20.78 13.27
N GLY A 13 12.25 21.78 14.03
CA GLY A 13 11.53 22.29 15.20
C GLY A 13 10.13 22.79 14.88
N CYS A 14 9.97 23.56 13.80
CA CYS A 14 8.67 24.03 13.33
C CYS A 14 7.75 22.86 12.96
N SER A 15 8.24 21.85 12.23
CA SER A 15 7.42 20.68 11.87
C SER A 15 6.98 19.91 13.11
N VAL A 16 7.85 19.76 14.12
CA VAL A 16 7.50 19.08 15.37
C VAL A 16 6.37 19.78 16.12
N VAL A 17 6.45 21.12 16.22
CA VAL A 17 5.45 21.94 16.91
C VAL A 17 4.14 21.95 16.13
N LEU A 18 4.21 22.25 14.82
CA LEU A 18 3.05 22.35 13.95
C LEU A 18 2.32 21.00 13.82
N THR A 19 3.05 19.88 13.79
CA THR A 19 2.42 18.56 13.75
C THR A 19 1.56 18.32 15.00
N ARG A 20 2.01 18.76 16.19
CA ARG A 20 1.16 18.69 17.40
C ARG A 20 -0.07 19.56 17.32
N VAL A 21 0.07 20.79 16.80
CA VAL A 21 -1.07 21.71 16.63
C VAL A 21 -2.08 21.12 15.65
N VAL A 22 -1.62 20.59 14.51
CA VAL A 22 -2.50 19.98 13.50
C VAL A 22 -3.19 18.72 14.04
N MET A 23 -2.49 17.83 14.77
CA MET A 23 -3.15 16.69 15.43
C MET A 23 -4.28 17.13 16.35
N PHE A 24 -4.05 18.18 17.16
CA PHE A 24 -5.06 18.70 18.08
C PHE A 24 -6.26 19.30 17.35
N LEU A 25 -6.02 20.10 16.30
CA LEU A 25 -7.08 20.70 15.51
C LEU A 25 -7.88 19.65 14.74
N ALA A 26 -7.23 18.67 14.13
CA ALA A 26 -7.87 17.61 13.39
C ALA A 26 -8.78 16.75 14.29
N LEU A 27 -8.37 16.46 15.52
CA LEU A 27 -9.22 15.80 16.53
C LEU A 27 -10.46 16.64 16.89
N ARG A 28 -10.33 17.97 16.97
CA ARG A 28 -11.47 18.88 17.27
C ARG A 28 -12.43 19.05 16.11
N LEU A 29 -11.91 19.04 14.88
CA LEU A 29 -12.68 19.23 13.65
C LEU A 29 -13.27 17.92 13.11
N GLY A 30 -12.95 16.78 13.72
CA GLY A 30 -13.40 15.46 13.26
C GLY A 30 -12.70 14.96 12.00
N ALA A 31 -11.57 15.57 11.61
CA ALA A 31 -10.75 15.15 10.47
C ALA A 31 -9.86 13.95 10.86
N VAL A 32 -10.49 12.81 11.16
CA VAL A 32 -9.86 11.60 11.67
C VAL A 32 -10.23 10.36 10.87
N ASP A 33 -9.29 9.43 10.72
CA ASP A 33 -9.59 8.08 10.25
C ASP A 33 -10.32 7.32 11.36
N LEU A 34 -11.57 6.95 11.13
CA LEU A 34 -12.31 6.07 12.03
C LEU A 34 -12.01 4.62 11.65
N PRO A 35 -11.71 3.74 12.61
CA PRO A 35 -11.47 2.34 12.30
C PRO A 35 -12.76 1.62 11.88
N ASP A 36 -12.75 1.05 10.67
CA ASP A 36 -13.77 0.09 10.23
C ASP A 36 -13.35 -1.33 10.66
N ASP A 37 -14.23 -2.01 11.42
CA ASP A 37 -14.09 -3.38 11.93
C ASP A 37 -13.80 -4.45 10.84
N PHE A 38 -13.98 -4.10 9.56
CA PHE A 38 -13.78 -5.02 8.43
C PHE A 38 -12.49 -4.79 7.61
N ARG A 39 -11.75 -3.69 7.80
CA ARG A 39 -10.56 -3.36 6.97
C ARG A 39 -9.34 -2.78 7.69
N LYS A 40 -9.46 -2.15 8.87
CA LYS A 40 -8.33 -1.42 9.49
C LYS A 40 -8.06 -1.91 10.92
N LEU A 41 -6.84 -2.39 11.17
CA LEU A 41 -6.38 -3.01 12.43
C LEU A 41 -6.04 -2.01 13.57
N HIS A 42 -6.44 -0.74 13.48
CA HIS A 42 -6.11 0.29 14.47
C HIS A 42 -7.27 0.54 15.43
N GLY A 43 -7.04 0.46 16.74
CA GLY A 43 -8.09 0.64 17.77
C GLY A 43 -8.36 2.09 18.19
N ARG A 44 -7.77 3.10 17.53
CA ARG A 44 -7.94 4.53 17.89
C ARG A 44 -8.04 5.40 16.63
N PRO A 45 -8.84 6.47 16.64
CA PRO A 45 -8.92 7.39 15.52
C PRO A 45 -7.59 8.12 15.32
N VAL A 46 -7.07 8.09 14.10
CA VAL A 46 -5.79 8.72 13.73
C VAL A 46 -6.06 9.95 12.86
N PRO A 47 -5.58 11.15 13.23
CA PRO A 47 -5.79 12.36 12.44
C PRO A 47 -5.12 12.33 11.06
N PHE A 48 -5.73 12.97 10.07
CA PHE A 48 -5.12 13.25 8.76
C PHE A 48 -4.65 14.71 8.64
N GLY A 49 -3.75 14.99 7.69
CA GLY A 49 -3.29 16.36 7.40
C GLY A 49 -1.79 16.61 7.62
N GLY A 50 -0.97 15.56 7.65
CA GLY A 50 0.48 15.66 7.84
C GLY A 50 1.22 16.49 6.79
N GLY A 51 0.63 16.74 5.62
CA GLY A 51 1.19 17.64 4.61
C GLY A 51 1.28 19.11 5.04
N ILE A 52 0.33 19.59 5.85
CA ILE A 52 0.29 20.99 6.31
C ILE A 52 1.52 21.37 7.15
N PRO A 53 1.86 20.65 8.24
CA PRO A 53 3.01 21.00 9.06
C PRO A 53 4.32 20.89 8.26
N ILE A 54 4.43 19.93 7.33
CA ILE A 54 5.61 19.79 6.45
C ILE A 54 5.74 21.01 5.54
N PHE A 55 4.68 21.40 4.84
CA PHE A 55 4.71 22.53 3.90
C PHE A 55 5.10 23.83 4.60
N VAL A 56 4.43 24.14 5.72
CA VAL A 56 4.70 25.37 6.48
C VAL A 56 6.13 25.34 7.01
N ALA A 57 6.56 24.24 7.61
CA ALA A 57 7.91 24.11 8.14
C ALA A 57 9.00 24.20 7.06
N PHE A 58 8.75 23.70 5.84
CA PHE A 58 9.63 23.85 4.69
C PHE A 58 9.74 25.30 4.21
N ALA A 59 8.67 26.10 4.34
CA ALA A 59 8.66 27.51 3.93
C ALA A 59 9.31 28.45 4.98
N VAL A 60 9.23 28.13 6.27
CA VAL A 60 9.71 29.00 7.36
C VAL A 60 11.17 29.45 7.19
N PRO A 61 12.15 28.59 6.89
CA PRO A 61 13.53 29.06 6.69
C PRO A 61 13.67 30.10 5.58
N THR A 62 12.98 29.89 4.45
CA THR A 62 13.01 30.84 3.32
C THR A 62 12.37 32.15 3.69
N ILE A 63 11.22 32.13 4.39
CA ILE A 63 10.57 33.34 4.90
C ILE A 63 11.50 34.08 5.86
N GLY A 64 12.21 33.35 6.74
CA GLY A 64 13.20 33.92 7.65
C GLY A 64 14.30 34.69 6.92
N LEU A 65 14.87 34.13 5.86
CA LEU A 65 15.90 34.81 5.06
C LEU A 65 15.34 36.00 4.25
N LEU A 66 14.07 35.96 3.86
CA LEU A 66 13.42 37.09 3.18
C LEU A 66 13.14 38.26 4.13
N LEU A 67 12.75 37.98 5.38
CA LEU A 67 12.46 39.00 6.39
C LEU A 67 13.73 39.56 7.04
N PHE A 68 14.77 38.73 7.17
CA PHE A 68 16.03 39.09 7.83
C PHE A 68 17.22 38.80 6.90
N PRO A 69 17.35 39.52 5.77
CA PRO A 69 18.35 39.20 4.75
C PRO A 69 19.78 39.35 5.25
N GLU A 70 20.03 40.19 6.26
CA GLU A 70 21.37 40.43 6.81
C GLU A 70 21.93 39.25 7.62
N VAL A 71 21.10 38.27 7.99
CA VAL A 71 21.49 37.13 8.82
C VAL A 71 22.39 36.13 8.07
N SER A 72 22.35 36.12 6.73
CA SER A 72 23.16 35.21 5.93
C SER A 72 23.42 35.75 4.53
N THR A 73 24.57 35.38 3.97
CA THR A 73 24.87 35.61 2.55
C THR A 73 23.93 34.84 1.62
N ILE A 74 23.37 33.71 2.06
CA ILE A 74 22.40 32.89 1.31
C ILE A 74 21.13 33.69 0.97
N SER A 75 20.81 34.72 1.75
CA SER A 75 19.66 35.60 1.47
C SER A 75 19.75 36.25 0.08
N ARG A 76 20.96 36.49 -0.44
CA ARG A 76 21.16 36.99 -1.81
C ARG A 76 20.71 35.96 -2.85
N ASP A 77 21.16 34.71 -2.73
CA ASP A 77 20.73 33.61 -3.60
C ASP A 77 19.20 33.42 -3.58
N VAL A 78 18.59 33.52 -2.39
CA VAL A 78 17.12 33.44 -2.23
C VAL A 78 16.41 34.59 -2.94
N TRP A 79 16.92 35.82 -2.83
CA TRP A 79 16.37 36.99 -3.51
C TRP A 79 16.53 36.93 -5.03
N GLU A 80 17.70 36.51 -5.51
CA GLU A 80 17.96 36.32 -6.94
C GLU A 80 17.00 35.30 -7.57
N HIS A 81 16.62 34.27 -6.80
CA HIS A 81 15.74 33.19 -7.26
C HIS A 81 14.28 33.37 -6.83
N ILE A 82 13.88 34.54 -6.32
CA ILE A 82 12.56 34.75 -5.70
C ILE A 82 11.39 34.41 -6.62
N GLY A 83 11.52 34.66 -7.93
CA GLY A 83 10.48 34.30 -8.91
C GLY A 83 10.26 32.78 -9.00
N ARG A 84 11.35 32.01 -9.05
CA ARG A 84 11.29 30.53 -9.07
C ARG A 84 10.80 29.98 -7.73
N LEU A 85 11.24 30.56 -6.62
CA LEU A 85 10.81 30.16 -5.28
C LEU A 85 9.33 30.43 -5.05
N ARG A 86 8.82 31.61 -5.44
CA ARG A 86 7.38 31.91 -5.38
C ARG A 86 6.57 30.85 -6.10
N LEU A 87 6.98 30.47 -7.30
CA LEU A 87 6.28 29.45 -8.06
C LEU A 87 6.41 28.06 -7.43
N LEU A 88 7.57 27.70 -6.89
CA LEU A 88 7.76 26.45 -6.12
C LEU A 88 6.74 26.34 -4.99
N TYR A 89 6.64 27.38 -4.14
CA TYR A 89 5.73 27.39 -3.00
C TYR A 89 4.26 27.42 -3.42
N THR A 90 3.91 28.19 -4.48
CA THR A 90 2.54 28.22 -5.02
C THR A 90 2.12 26.86 -5.58
N CYS A 91 3.00 26.21 -6.36
CA CYS A 91 2.74 24.87 -6.89
C CYS A 91 2.66 23.82 -5.78
N ALA A 92 3.58 23.87 -4.79
CA ALA A 92 3.54 22.99 -3.63
C ALA A 92 2.26 23.15 -2.82
N ALA A 93 1.80 24.39 -2.60
CA ALA A 93 0.50 24.66 -1.97
C ALA A 93 -0.67 24.12 -2.81
N GLY A 94 -0.62 24.31 -4.13
CA GLY A 94 -1.65 23.79 -5.04
C GLY A 94 -1.78 22.27 -5.00
N VAL A 95 -0.66 21.54 -4.96
CA VAL A 95 -0.64 20.07 -4.84
C VAL A 95 -1.10 19.60 -3.47
N LEU A 96 -0.69 20.29 -2.41
CA LEU A 96 -1.17 20.01 -1.05
C LEU A 96 -2.69 20.16 -0.98
N VAL A 97 -3.24 21.26 -1.49
CA VAL A 97 -4.69 21.49 -1.55
C VAL A 97 -5.38 20.43 -2.40
N LEU A 98 -4.84 20.09 -3.58
CA LEU A 98 -5.39 19.04 -4.43
C LEU A 98 -5.50 17.70 -3.69
N GLY A 99 -4.44 17.29 -2.98
CA GLY A 99 -4.46 16.05 -2.21
C GLY A 99 -5.39 16.12 -1.00
N MET A 100 -5.48 17.26 -0.31
CA MET A 100 -6.47 17.45 0.76
C MET A 100 -7.92 17.42 0.26
N LEU A 101 -8.17 17.95 -0.95
CA LEU A 101 -9.47 17.84 -1.60
C LEU A 101 -9.77 16.39 -1.98
N ASP A 102 -8.77 15.62 -2.38
CA ASP A 102 -8.92 14.17 -2.62
C ASP A 102 -9.26 13.41 -1.34
N ASP A 103 -8.53 13.67 -0.25
CA ASP A 103 -8.81 13.10 1.08
C ASP A 103 -10.23 13.44 1.57
N ALA A 104 -10.76 14.62 1.23
CA ALA A 104 -12.07 15.10 1.69
C ALA A 104 -13.25 14.71 0.78
N LEU A 105 -13.03 14.59 -0.54
CA LEU A 105 -14.09 14.43 -1.54
C LEU A 105 -14.03 13.10 -2.29
N ASP A 106 -13.00 12.27 -2.05
CA ASP A 106 -12.73 11.01 -2.78
C ASP A 106 -12.80 11.23 -4.30
N LEU A 107 -11.88 12.05 -4.83
CA LEU A 107 -11.97 12.51 -6.21
C LEU A 107 -11.78 11.34 -7.18
N LYS A 108 -12.48 11.39 -8.32
CA LYS A 108 -12.22 10.44 -9.39
C LYS A 108 -10.76 10.55 -9.83
N PRO A 109 -10.05 9.44 -10.09
CA PRO A 109 -8.62 9.46 -10.43
C PRO A 109 -8.24 10.39 -11.59
N GLY A 110 -9.16 10.61 -12.56
CA GLY A 110 -8.95 11.55 -13.65
C GLY A 110 -8.82 13.01 -13.20
N TRP A 111 -9.59 13.45 -12.20
CA TRP A 111 -9.52 14.81 -11.66
C TRP A 111 -8.26 15.03 -10.85
N LYS A 112 -7.85 14.04 -10.06
CA LYS A 112 -6.56 14.05 -9.35
C LYS A 112 -5.40 14.18 -10.33
N LEU A 113 -5.38 13.37 -11.39
CA LEU A 113 -4.34 13.41 -12.41
C LEU A 113 -4.34 14.75 -13.19
N ALA A 114 -5.52 15.30 -13.50
CA ALA A 114 -5.63 16.61 -14.15
C ALA A 114 -5.04 17.73 -13.29
N GLY A 115 -5.31 17.75 -11.99
CA GLY A 115 -4.71 18.72 -11.07
C GLY A 115 -3.19 18.58 -11.00
N GLN A 116 -2.67 17.35 -10.89
CA GLN A 116 -1.23 17.08 -10.92
C GLN A 116 -0.60 17.56 -12.24
N LEU A 117 -1.28 17.35 -13.38
CA LEU A 117 -0.82 17.79 -14.70
C LEU A 117 -0.71 19.32 -14.78
N VAL A 118 -1.72 20.05 -14.28
CA VAL A 118 -1.70 21.52 -14.24
C VAL A 118 -0.49 22.02 -13.47
N VAL A 119 -0.22 21.46 -12.29
CA VAL A 119 0.93 21.87 -11.49
C VAL A 119 2.26 21.50 -12.14
N ALA A 120 2.37 20.31 -12.75
CA ALA A 120 3.57 19.89 -13.45
C ALA A 120 3.90 20.81 -14.64
N VAL A 121 2.89 21.22 -15.42
CA VAL A 121 3.06 22.17 -16.52
C VAL A 121 3.45 23.56 -16.00
N ALA A 122 2.82 24.02 -14.91
CA ALA A 122 3.20 25.30 -14.28
C ALA A 122 4.65 25.27 -13.79
N ALA A 123 5.10 24.18 -13.16
CA ALA A 123 6.48 24.01 -12.73
C ALA A 123 7.47 24.03 -13.90
N TYR A 124 7.15 23.36 -15.02
CA TYR A 124 7.96 23.40 -16.24
C TYR A 124 8.19 24.84 -16.73
N TRP A 125 7.11 25.63 -16.87
CA TRP A 125 7.20 27.04 -17.26
C TRP A 125 7.91 27.91 -16.21
N GLY A 126 7.90 27.45 -14.96
CA GLY A 126 8.69 27.97 -13.86
C GLY A 126 10.19 27.81 -13.94
N GLY A 127 10.68 27.06 -14.92
CA GLY A 127 12.10 26.72 -15.07
C GLY A 127 12.49 25.41 -14.39
N PHE A 128 11.56 24.68 -13.77
CA PHE A 128 11.80 23.31 -13.28
C PHE A 128 11.68 22.34 -14.45
N ARG A 129 12.66 22.34 -15.35
CA ARG A 129 12.60 21.58 -16.61
C ARG A 129 13.81 20.67 -16.82
N ILE A 130 13.54 19.50 -17.37
CA ILE A 130 14.55 18.59 -17.89
C ILE A 130 14.78 18.98 -19.35
N SER A 131 15.78 19.82 -19.61
CA SER A 131 16.08 20.28 -20.98
C SER A 131 17.05 19.36 -21.72
N SER A 132 17.90 18.63 -21.01
CA SER A 132 18.85 17.70 -21.61
C SER A 132 19.08 16.48 -20.73
N LEU A 133 19.34 15.34 -21.35
CA LEU A 133 19.75 14.12 -20.66
C LEU A 133 21.25 13.89 -20.84
N SER A 134 21.92 13.47 -19.76
CA SER A 134 23.32 13.05 -19.87
C SER A 134 23.40 11.76 -20.67
N ASN A 135 24.34 11.71 -21.61
CA ASN A 135 24.62 10.54 -22.42
C ASN A 135 25.98 9.97 -21.98
N PRO A 136 26.03 8.78 -21.36
CA PRO A 136 27.29 8.19 -20.93
C PRO A 136 28.20 7.78 -22.10
N PHE A 137 27.65 7.63 -23.31
CA PHE A 137 28.38 7.17 -24.49
C PHE A 137 28.69 8.30 -25.50
N GLY A 138 28.44 9.56 -25.14
CA GLY A 138 28.62 10.68 -26.09
C GLY A 138 28.15 12.03 -25.56
N PRO A 139 27.93 13.03 -26.44
CA PRO A 139 27.46 14.33 -26.02
C PRO A 139 26.03 14.26 -25.44
N PRO A 140 25.68 15.13 -24.49
CA PRO A 140 24.36 15.18 -23.89
C PRO A 140 23.26 15.38 -24.94
N LEU A 141 22.15 14.65 -24.78
CA LEU A 141 20.99 14.72 -25.66
C LEU A 141 20.13 15.92 -25.24
N ASP A 142 20.02 16.92 -26.11
CA ASP A 142 19.04 18.00 -25.96
C ASP A 142 17.64 17.47 -26.30
N LEU A 143 16.67 17.70 -25.41
CA LEU A 143 15.33 17.19 -25.57
C LEU A 143 14.45 18.10 -26.42
N GLY A 144 14.77 19.39 -26.56
CA GLY A 144 13.95 20.34 -27.32
C GLY A 144 12.46 20.24 -26.94
N PRO A 145 11.52 19.96 -27.89
CA PRO A 145 10.10 19.80 -27.60
C PRO A 145 9.76 18.66 -26.63
N LEU A 146 10.60 17.63 -26.52
CA LEU A 146 10.40 16.52 -25.59
C LEU A 146 10.68 16.90 -24.14
N ALA A 147 11.28 18.06 -23.89
CA ALA A 147 11.54 18.54 -22.53
C ALA A 147 10.25 18.67 -21.70
N LEU A 148 9.16 19.18 -22.31
CA LEU A 148 7.87 19.32 -21.64
C LEU A 148 7.28 17.97 -21.22
N PRO A 149 7.00 17.00 -22.12
CA PRO A 149 6.42 15.73 -21.72
C PRO A 149 7.32 14.95 -20.76
N VAL A 150 8.66 14.98 -20.92
CA VAL A 150 9.59 14.32 -19.99
C VAL A 150 9.52 14.94 -18.59
N THR A 151 9.50 16.28 -18.50
CA THR A 151 9.38 16.98 -17.22
C THR A 151 8.03 16.71 -16.57
N VAL A 152 6.94 16.75 -17.34
CA VAL A 152 5.60 16.46 -16.82
C VAL A 152 5.54 15.02 -16.28
N LEU A 153 6.03 14.05 -17.04
CA LEU A 153 6.09 12.65 -16.61
C LEU A 153 6.95 12.47 -15.35
N TRP A 154 8.03 13.24 -15.22
CA TRP A 154 8.86 13.25 -14.01
C TRP A 154 8.05 13.67 -12.78
N PHE A 155 7.37 14.82 -12.86
CA PHE A 155 6.53 15.31 -11.77
C PHE A 155 5.39 14.35 -11.43
N LEU A 156 4.65 13.88 -12.43
CA LEU A 156 3.57 12.90 -12.23
C LEU A 156 4.11 11.60 -11.61
N GLY A 157 5.25 11.12 -12.09
CA GLY A 157 5.91 9.92 -11.59
C GLY A 157 6.28 10.04 -10.12
N CYS A 158 6.95 11.11 -9.73
CA CYS A 158 7.35 11.34 -8.33
C CYS A 158 6.14 11.51 -7.39
N MET A 159 5.14 12.32 -7.78
CA MET A 159 3.92 12.52 -6.98
C MET A 159 3.17 11.20 -6.74
N ASN A 160 2.93 10.43 -7.79
CA ASN A 160 2.21 9.16 -7.66
C ASN A 160 3.05 8.07 -6.96
N ALA A 161 4.37 8.05 -7.17
CA ALA A 161 5.24 7.10 -6.49
C ALA A 161 5.29 7.32 -4.97
N VAL A 162 5.36 8.58 -4.52
CA VAL A 162 5.33 8.91 -3.09
C VAL A 162 3.94 8.69 -2.49
N ASN A 163 2.87 8.99 -3.24
CA ASN A 163 1.50 8.64 -2.84
C ASN A 163 1.33 7.14 -2.58
N LEU A 164 1.94 6.29 -3.41
CA LEU A 164 1.90 4.83 -3.22
C LEU A 164 2.79 4.32 -2.06
N LEU A 165 3.81 5.09 -1.66
CA LEU A 165 4.61 4.80 -0.46
C LEU A 165 3.84 5.08 0.83
N ASP A 166 2.85 5.97 0.82
CA ASP A 166 2.10 6.40 2.01
C ASP A 166 1.12 5.33 2.54
N GLY A 167 1.12 4.12 1.97
CA GLY A 167 0.38 2.97 2.48
C GLY A 167 0.98 2.32 3.74
N LEU A 168 2.15 2.76 4.20
CA LEU A 168 2.76 2.35 5.47
C LEU A 168 3.16 3.56 6.31
N ASP A 169 2.78 3.54 7.58
CA ASP A 169 3.22 4.47 8.61
C ASP A 169 4.72 4.77 8.52
N GLY A 170 5.08 6.05 8.44
CA GLY A 170 6.46 6.52 8.41
C GLY A 170 7.14 6.43 7.05
N LEU A 171 6.71 5.54 6.15
CA LEU A 171 7.52 5.17 4.98
C LEU A 171 7.76 6.34 4.02
N ALA A 172 6.71 7.05 3.58
CA ALA A 172 6.84 8.16 2.64
C ALA A 172 7.69 9.31 3.20
N ALA A 173 7.44 9.71 4.45
CA ALA A 173 8.21 10.74 5.13
C ALA A 173 9.67 10.33 5.35
N GLY A 174 9.94 9.08 5.74
CA GLY A 174 11.31 8.60 5.93
C GLY A 174 12.09 8.44 4.63
N VAL A 175 11.47 7.92 3.56
CA VAL A 175 12.10 7.90 2.22
C VAL A 175 12.45 9.33 1.79
N THR A 176 11.57 10.30 2.04
CA THR A 176 11.84 11.72 1.78
C THR A 176 13.06 12.22 2.57
N VAL A 177 13.19 11.86 3.86
CA VAL A 177 14.37 12.23 4.67
C VAL A 177 15.67 11.69 4.04
N PHE A 178 15.69 10.44 3.60
CA PHE A 178 16.90 9.85 3.01
C PHE A 178 17.22 10.36 1.61
N VAL A 179 16.19 10.57 0.78
CA VAL A 179 16.35 11.19 -0.55
C VAL A 179 16.82 12.63 -0.41
N GLY A 180 16.17 13.43 0.45
CA GLY A 180 16.55 14.82 0.74
C GLY A 180 17.97 14.92 1.29
N GLY A 181 18.36 14.02 2.21
CA GLY A 181 19.71 13.94 2.74
C GLY A 181 20.76 13.61 1.68
N THR A 182 20.46 12.68 0.78
CA THR A 182 21.36 12.33 -0.32
C THR A 182 21.49 13.48 -1.31
N LEU A 183 20.38 14.11 -1.69
CA LEU A 183 20.40 15.26 -2.58
C LEU A 183 21.06 16.50 -1.94
N LEU A 184 21.01 16.65 -0.62
CA LEU A 184 21.79 17.64 0.12
C LEU A 184 23.30 17.38 -0.04
N VAL A 185 23.75 16.13 0.09
CA VAL A 185 25.15 15.74 -0.11
C VAL A 185 25.60 15.97 -1.56
N VAL A 186 24.73 15.72 -2.52
CA VAL A 186 24.98 16.02 -3.94
C VAL A 186 25.09 17.52 -4.18
N ALA A 187 24.16 18.31 -3.63
CA ALA A 187 24.20 19.76 -3.74
C ALA A 187 25.46 20.34 -3.07
N LEU A 188 25.92 19.74 -1.99
CA LEU A 188 27.21 20.04 -1.35
C LEU A 188 28.38 19.77 -2.28
N HIS A 189 28.40 18.63 -2.97
CA HIS A 189 29.46 18.27 -3.90
C HIS A 189 29.56 19.23 -5.09
N PHE A 190 28.41 19.74 -5.56
CA PHE A 190 28.33 20.68 -6.67
C PHE A 190 28.29 22.16 -6.24
N GLU A 191 28.47 22.44 -4.94
CA GLU A 191 28.46 23.80 -4.37
C GLU A 191 27.19 24.60 -4.69
N ASN A 192 26.05 23.93 -4.88
CA ASN A 192 24.77 24.57 -5.14
C ASN A 192 24.11 24.99 -3.83
N VAL A 193 24.42 26.21 -3.38
CA VAL A 193 24.01 26.76 -2.08
C VAL A 193 22.49 26.80 -1.91
N LEU A 194 21.75 27.21 -2.94
CA LEU A 194 20.28 27.26 -2.90
C LEU A 194 19.68 25.85 -2.74
N ALA A 195 20.18 24.88 -3.49
CA ALA A 195 19.74 23.49 -3.37
C ALA A 195 20.08 22.92 -1.99
N MET A 196 21.28 23.19 -1.46
CA MET A 196 21.66 22.77 -0.11
C MET A 196 20.68 23.32 0.94
N PHE A 197 20.34 24.60 0.85
CA PHE A 197 19.39 25.25 1.76
C PHE A 197 17.99 24.66 1.70
N LEU A 198 17.44 24.45 0.50
CA LEU A 198 16.10 23.89 0.32
C LEU A 198 16.04 22.40 0.71
N MET A 199 17.04 21.59 0.34
CA MET A 199 17.09 20.17 0.72
C MET A 199 17.22 19.98 2.23
N ALA A 200 18.02 20.82 2.90
CA ALA A 200 18.12 20.82 4.35
C ALA A 200 16.78 21.19 5.01
N SER A 201 16.08 22.20 4.48
CA SER A 201 14.76 22.61 4.95
C SER A 201 13.72 21.50 4.79
N LEU A 202 13.67 20.84 3.62
CA LEU A 202 12.75 19.71 3.37
C LEU A 202 13.06 18.53 4.29
N THR A 203 14.33 18.16 4.40
CA THR A 203 14.77 17.02 5.22
C THR A 203 14.44 17.26 6.69
N GLY A 204 14.68 18.48 7.20
CA GLY A 204 14.29 18.87 8.56
C GLY A 204 12.78 18.79 8.78
N ALA A 205 11.99 19.37 7.88
CA ALA A 205 10.53 19.35 7.97
C ALA A 205 9.96 17.92 7.94
N ALA A 206 10.45 17.08 7.01
CA ALA A 206 10.02 15.68 6.90
C ALA A 206 10.43 14.86 8.14
N LEU A 207 11.64 15.07 8.66
CA LEU A 207 12.11 14.37 9.87
C LEU A 207 11.31 14.77 11.11
N GLY A 208 10.95 16.05 11.24
CA GLY A 208 10.13 16.54 12.35
C GLY A 208 8.73 15.91 12.37
N PHE A 209 8.12 15.76 11.18
CA PHE A 209 6.85 15.07 11.01
C PHE A 209 6.98 13.56 11.27
N LEU A 210 8.06 12.95 10.76
CA LEU A 210 8.33 11.52 10.90
C LEU A 210 8.32 11.06 12.36
N MET A 211 8.70 11.90 13.33
CA MET A 211 8.64 11.53 14.76
C MET A 211 7.23 11.18 15.25
N TYR A 212 6.19 11.73 14.62
CA TYR A 212 4.78 11.41 14.95
C TYR A 212 4.17 10.38 14.00
N ASN A 213 4.73 10.25 12.79
CA ASN A 213 4.23 9.34 11.77
C ASN A 213 4.93 7.96 11.79
N PHE A 214 6.08 7.82 12.46
CA PHE A 214 6.79 6.54 12.55
C PHE A 214 5.95 5.46 13.26
N PRO A 215 5.97 4.19 12.79
CA PRO A 215 5.09 3.14 13.31
C PRO A 215 5.20 2.93 14.83
N PRO A 216 4.08 2.88 15.58
CA PRO A 216 2.70 3.14 15.14
C PRO A 216 2.40 4.64 14.97
N ALA A 217 1.81 5.02 13.83
CA ALA A 217 1.55 6.42 13.51
C ALA A 217 0.53 7.08 14.46
N ARG A 218 0.80 8.33 14.83
CA ARG A 218 -0.11 9.20 15.59
C ARG A 218 -0.81 10.24 14.73
N ILE A 219 -0.36 10.39 13.49
CA ILE A 219 -0.93 11.24 12.45
C ILE A 219 -0.57 10.62 11.10
N PHE A 220 -1.53 10.61 10.18
CA PHE A 220 -1.32 10.18 8.81
C PHE A 220 -0.90 11.35 7.92
N LEU A 221 -0.05 11.05 6.95
CA LEU A 221 0.45 12.03 6.00
C LEU A 221 -0.68 12.48 5.05
N GLY A 222 -1.45 11.51 4.53
CA GLY A 222 -2.60 11.74 3.65
C GLY A 222 -2.18 12.03 2.21
N ASP A 223 -3.14 12.09 1.30
CA ASP A 223 -2.87 12.40 -0.11
C ASP A 223 -2.31 13.81 -0.27
N GLY A 224 -2.78 14.76 0.55
CA GLY A 224 -2.20 16.11 0.60
C GLY A 224 -0.70 16.10 0.86
N GLY A 225 -0.25 15.34 1.87
CA GLY A 225 1.16 15.28 2.23
C GLY A 225 2.02 14.46 1.27
N SER A 226 1.52 13.33 0.79
CA SER A 226 2.28 12.45 -0.08
C SER A 226 2.48 13.03 -1.49
N LEU A 227 1.47 13.69 -2.05
CA LEU A 227 1.61 14.43 -3.30
C LEU A 227 2.56 15.63 -3.15
N LEU A 228 2.47 16.37 -2.04
CA LEU A 228 3.39 17.46 -1.72
C LEU A 228 4.84 16.97 -1.69
N LEU A 229 5.13 15.89 -0.97
CA LEU A 229 6.48 15.34 -0.85
C LEU A 229 7.02 14.89 -2.20
N GLY A 230 6.20 14.21 -3.02
CA GLY A 230 6.60 13.81 -4.37
C GLY A 230 6.86 15.01 -5.28
N PHE A 231 6.05 16.07 -5.21
CA PHE A 231 6.28 17.31 -5.94
C PHE A 231 7.59 18.00 -5.50
N LEU A 232 7.83 18.13 -4.19
CA LEU A 232 9.04 18.78 -3.67
C LEU A 232 10.31 18.00 -4.03
N ILE A 233 10.29 16.66 -3.94
CA ILE A 233 11.41 15.82 -4.39
C ILE A 233 11.70 16.09 -5.89
N ALA A 234 10.66 16.10 -6.73
CA ALA A 234 10.81 16.33 -8.17
C ALA A 234 11.32 17.74 -8.50
N SER A 235 10.81 18.77 -7.84
CA SER A 235 11.25 20.15 -8.04
C SER A 235 12.67 20.39 -7.56
N LEU A 236 12.98 19.95 -6.34
CA LEU A 236 14.27 20.24 -5.73
C LEU A 236 15.40 19.45 -6.40
N SER A 237 15.13 18.25 -6.94
CA SER A 237 16.10 17.53 -7.78
C SER A 237 16.47 18.30 -9.05
N LEU A 238 15.58 19.17 -9.55
CA LEU A 238 15.83 20.02 -10.72
C LEU A 238 16.49 21.36 -10.35
N ILE A 239 16.30 21.88 -9.13
CA ILE A 239 17.05 23.07 -8.65
C ILE A 239 18.52 22.75 -8.42
N GLY A 240 18.83 21.54 -7.94
CA GLY A 240 20.20 21.07 -7.72
C GLY A 240 21.01 20.84 -9.00
N ALA A 241 20.37 20.91 -10.16
CA ALA A 241 20.84 20.37 -11.42
C ALA A 241 21.23 21.46 -12.45
N SER A 242 22.06 22.42 -12.05
CA SER A 242 22.47 23.56 -12.87
C SER A 242 23.43 23.16 -14.00
N ARG A 243 24.18 22.06 -13.82
CA ARG A 243 25.04 21.45 -14.86
C ARG A 243 24.49 20.10 -15.31
N LYS A 244 24.79 19.72 -16.55
CA LYS A 244 24.24 18.49 -17.18
C LYS A 244 24.58 17.20 -16.42
N ALA A 245 25.76 17.12 -15.78
CA ALA A 245 26.14 16.00 -14.93
C ALA A 245 25.36 15.96 -13.60
N GLU A 246 25.01 17.14 -13.06
CA GLU A 246 24.23 17.30 -11.84
C GLU A 246 22.79 16.83 -12.07
N THR A 247 22.21 17.13 -13.24
CA THR A 247 20.86 16.70 -13.62
C THR A 247 20.71 15.19 -13.67
N ALA A 248 21.66 14.48 -14.28
CA ALA A 248 21.58 13.02 -14.37
C ALA A 248 21.61 12.35 -12.99
N VAL A 249 22.49 12.83 -12.12
CA VAL A 249 22.63 12.32 -10.75
C VAL A 249 21.41 12.66 -9.89
N ALA A 250 20.98 13.91 -9.94
CA ALA A 250 19.87 14.40 -9.14
C ALA A 250 18.54 13.76 -9.56
N LEU A 251 18.38 13.35 -10.82
CA LEU A 251 17.25 12.55 -11.29
C LEU A 251 17.40 11.06 -10.96
N PHE A 252 18.62 10.52 -11.03
CA PHE A 252 18.85 9.10 -10.75
C PHE A 252 18.55 8.74 -9.29
N ILE A 253 18.88 9.61 -8.32
CA ILE A 253 18.64 9.35 -6.89
C ILE A 253 17.16 9.13 -6.57
N PRO A 254 16.22 10.03 -6.92
CA PRO A 254 14.80 9.77 -6.73
C PRO A 254 14.30 8.61 -7.56
N VAL A 255 14.79 8.39 -8.80
CA VAL A 255 14.40 7.20 -9.59
C VAL A 255 14.75 5.91 -8.86
N VAL A 256 15.93 5.82 -8.25
CA VAL A 256 16.37 4.59 -7.59
C VAL A 256 15.70 4.44 -6.22
N ALA A 257 15.59 5.54 -5.45
CA ALA A 257 14.90 5.54 -4.16
C ALA A 257 13.40 5.28 -4.26
N LEU A 258 12.74 5.82 -5.29
CA LEU A 258 11.34 5.59 -5.63
C LEU A 258 11.19 4.44 -6.63
N GLY A 259 12.27 3.80 -7.06
CA GLY A 259 12.27 2.82 -8.16
C GLY A 259 11.45 1.59 -7.83
N LEU A 260 11.50 1.16 -6.57
CA LEU A 260 10.69 0.06 -6.08
C LEU A 260 9.17 0.39 -6.15
N PRO A 261 8.69 1.54 -5.62
CA PRO A 261 7.32 2.04 -5.85
C PRO A 261 6.94 2.28 -7.31
N ILE A 262 7.82 2.90 -8.11
CA ILE A 262 7.57 3.19 -9.53
C ILE A 262 7.38 1.88 -10.29
N VAL A 263 8.23 0.88 -10.03
CA VAL A 263 8.11 -0.45 -10.61
C VAL A 263 6.85 -1.15 -10.12
N ASP A 264 6.48 -1.03 -8.84
CA ASP A 264 5.23 -1.59 -8.32
C ASP A 264 4.01 -0.98 -9.01
N THR A 265 4.02 0.33 -9.23
CA THR A 265 3.00 1.08 -9.97
C THR A 265 2.92 0.62 -11.41
N ALA A 266 4.06 0.56 -12.10
CA ALA A 266 4.14 0.14 -13.49
C ALA A 266 3.66 -1.31 -13.66
N VAL A 267 4.05 -2.19 -12.74
CA VAL A 267 3.62 -3.60 -12.74
C VAL A 267 2.13 -3.72 -12.43
N ALA A 268 1.58 -2.91 -11.53
CA ALA A 268 0.14 -2.86 -11.28
C ALA A 268 -0.62 -2.39 -12.53
N ILE A 269 -0.14 -1.35 -13.21
CA ILE A 269 -0.72 -0.86 -14.48
C ILE A 269 -0.69 -1.96 -15.55
N VAL A 270 0.47 -2.58 -15.79
CA VAL A 270 0.63 -3.66 -16.77
C VAL A 270 -0.24 -4.88 -16.42
N ARG A 271 -0.31 -5.25 -15.13
CA ARG A 271 -1.16 -6.35 -14.64
C ARG A 271 -2.64 -6.08 -14.85
N ARG A 272 -3.11 -4.85 -14.61
CA ARG A 272 -4.51 -4.45 -14.85
C ARG A 272 -4.83 -4.41 -16.34
N TRP A 273 -3.93 -3.86 -17.15
CA TRP A 273 -4.05 -3.85 -18.61
C TRP A 273 -4.15 -5.27 -19.18
N TYR A 274 -3.26 -6.18 -18.75
CA TYR A 274 -3.29 -7.59 -19.16
C TYR A 274 -4.59 -8.30 -18.73
N LYS A 275 -5.14 -7.94 -17.57
CA LYS A 275 -6.41 -8.48 -17.05
C LYS A 275 -7.65 -7.74 -17.57
N ARG A 276 -7.50 -6.76 -18.48
CA ARG A 276 -8.58 -5.89 -18.99
C ARG A 276 -9.39 -5.21 -17.88
N LEU A 277 -8.76 -4.96 -16.73
CA LEU A 277 -9.36 -4.19 -15.64
C LEU A 277 -9.06 -2.70 -15.83
N PRO A 278 -9.98 -1.80 -15.43
CA PRO A 278 -9.69 -0.37 -15.40
C PRO A 278 -8.41 -0.10 -14.62
N ILE A 279 -7.53 0.75 -15.15
CA ILE A 279 -6.25 1.11 -14.51
C ILE A 279 -6.47 1.67 -13.09
N SER A 280 -7.62 2.30 -12.85
CA SER A 280 -8.08 2.87 -11.58
C SER A 280 -8.63 1.86 -10.56
N SER A 281 -8.72 0.57 -10.90
CA SER A 281 -9.24 -0.44 -9.96
C SER A 281 -8.31 -0.63 -8.75
N PRO A 282 -8.82 -0.71 -7.50
CA PRO A 282 -7.98 -0.93 -6.31
C PRO A 282 -7.18 -2.24 -6.42
N ASP A 283 -5.85 -2.20 -6.24
CA ASP A 283 -4.99 -3.40 -6.19
C ASP A 283 -4.41 -3.54 -4.78
N ARG A 284 -4.61 -4.71 -4.15
CA ARG A 284 -4.09 -5.02 -2.81
C ARG A 284 -2.71 -5.67 -2.84
N ARG A 285 -2.03 -5.65 -4.00
CA ARG A 285 -0.76 -6.37 -4.24
C ARG A 285 0.45 -5.44 -4.29
N HIS A 286 0.38 -4.31 -3.60
CA HIS A 286 1.50 -3.40 -3.45
C HIS A 286 2.60 -4.02 -2.56
N ILE A 287 3.86 -3.62 -2.78
CA ILE A 287 5.03 -4.24 -2.16
C ILE A 287 4.96 -4.27 -0.62
N HIS A 288 4.36 -3.24 -0.01
CA HIS A 288 4.18 -3.22 1.43
C HIS A 288 3.19 -4.28 1.94
N HIS A 289 2.09 -4.52 1.22
CA HIS A 289 1.16 -5.60 1.54
C HIS A 289 1.84 -6.97 1.36
N LEU A 290 2.74 -7.12 0.39
CA LEU A 290 3.55 -8.33 0.25
C LEU A 290 4.49 -8.54 1.45
N LEU A 291 5.18 -7.50 1.94
CA LEU A 291 6.05 -7.62 3.12
C LEU A 291 5.26 -7.99 4.38
N VAL A 292 4.12 -7.36 4.60
CA VAL A 292 3.23 -7.69 5.73
C VAL A 292 2.66 -9.10 5.58
N ALA A 293 2.26 -9.51 4.37
CA ALA A 293 1.82 -10.87 4.09
C ALA A 293 2.93 -11.94 4.25
N MET A 294 4.20 -11.54 4.16
CA MET A 294 5.37 -12.38 4.46
C MET A 294 5.66 -12.51 5.97
N GLY A 295 4.83 -11.95 6.84
CA GLY A 295 4.99 -12.03 8.29
C GLY A 295 5.92 -10.97 8.89
N TYR A 296 6.35 -9.97 8.10
CA TYR A 296 7.07 -8.83 8.66
C TYR A 296 6.10 -7.93 9.44
N SER A 297 6.54 -7.45 10.60
CA SER A 297 5.83 -6.34 11.25
C SER A 297 5.98 -5.06 10.42
N HIS A 298 4.98 -4.17 10.46
CA HIS A 298 4.99 -2.89 9.75
C HIS A 298 6.31 -2.12 9.96
N ARG A 299 6.79 -2.07 11.21
CA ARG A 299 8.08 -1.45 11.57
C ARG A 299 9.28 -2.10 10.87
N ARG A 300 9.34 -3.43 10.78
CA ARG A 300 10.44 -4.13 10.09
C ARG A 300 10.40 -3.88 8.59
N ALA A 301 9.22 -3.84 7.97
CA ALA A 301 9.08 -3.51 6.56
C ALA A 301 9.62 -2.11 6.26
N VAL A 302 9.24 -1.10 7.05
CA VAL A 302 9.70 0.29 6.90
C VAL A 302 11.22 0.41 7.06
N ILE A 303 11.81 -0.21 8.09
CA ILE A 303 13.27 -0.15 8.31
C ILE A 303 14.04 -0.80 7.16
N THR A 304 13.59 -1.95 6.66
CA THR A 304 14.22 -2.61 5.51
C THR A 304 14.19 -1.71 4.27
N LEU A 305 13.06 -1.05 4.02
CA LEU A 305 12.93 -0.13 2.89
C LEU A 305 13.83 1.11 3.06
N TYR A 306 13.98 1.64 4.28
CA TYR A 306 14.93 2.71 4.56
C TYR A 306 16.38 2.30 4.27
N LEU A 307 16.79 1.10 4.71
CA LEU A 307 18.14 0.58 4.45
C LEU A 307 18.41 0.45 2.95
N VAL A 308 17.41 0.01 2.19
CA VAL A 308 17.49 -0.05 0.72
C VAL A 308 17.63 1.36 0.15
N THR A 309 16.77 2.31 0.54
CA THR A 309 16.84 3.70 0.07
C THR A 309 18.19 4.34 0.37
N VAL A 310 18.73 4.17 1.58
CA VAL A 310 20.05 4.72 1.97
C VAL A 310 21.17 4.09 1.16
N SER A 311 21.17 2.76 1.02
CA SER A 311 22.19 2.04 0.23
C SER A 311 22.21 2.51 -1.21
N LEU A 312 21.03 2.81 -1.75
CA LEU A 312 20.87 3.31 -3.11
C LEU A 312 21.23 4.77 -3.29
N GLY A 313 20.91 5.61 -2.31
CA GLY A 313 21.37 7.00 -2.27
C GLY A 313 22.89 7.07 -2.20
N ALA A 314 23.51 6.27 -1.32
CA ALA A 314 24.96 6.16 -1.21
C ALA A 314 25.60 5.66 -2.50
N LEU A 315 24.97 4.66 -3.14
CA LEU A 315 25.40 4.15 -4.45
C LEU A 315 25.36 5.24 -5.53
N ALA A 316 24.23 5.94 -5.66
CA ALA A 316 24.07 6.99 -6.64
C ALA A 316 25.07 8.14 -6.43
N PHE A 317 25.36 8.48 -5.17
CA PHE A 317 26.43 9.43 -4.83
C PHE A 317 27.82 8.90 -5.22
N LEU A 318 28.14 7.64 -4.93
CA LEU A 318 29.40 7.01 -5.35
C LEU A 318 29.58 7.02 -6.87
N ILE A 319 28.52 6.75 -7.64
CA ILE A 319 28.52 6.87 -9.11
C ILE A 319 28.85 8.29 -9.55
N THR A 320 28.38 9.29 -8.81
CA THR A 320 28.61 10.71 -9.13
C THR A 320 30.07 11.10 -8.93
N VAL A 321 30.68 10.63 -7.85
CA VAL A 321 32.05 10.96 -7.48
C VAL A 321 33.07 10.09 -8.25
N SER A 322 32.69 8.86 -8.59
CA SER A 322 33.51 7.93 -9.37
C SER A 322 33.37 8.20 -10.86
N ARG A 323 34.45 8.67 -11.52
CA ARG A 323 34.51 8.78 -12.99
C ARG A 323 34.66 7.42 -13.71
N SER A 324 34.50 6.29 -13.02
CA SER A 324 34.77 4.97 -13.58
C SER A 324 33.49 4.29 -14.08
N GLU A 325 33.41 4.05 -15.39
CA GLU A 325 32.33 3.33 -16.07
C GLU A 325 32.16 1.88 -15.57
N VAL A 326 33.24 1.28 -15.06
CA VAL A 326 33.27 -0.09 -14.51
C VAL A 326 32.49 -0.18 -13.18
N VAL A 327 32.54 0.87 -12.37
CA VAL A 327 31.81 0.96 -11.09
C VAL A 327 30.30 1.04 -11.36
N ILE A 328 29.90 1.74 -12.43
CA ILE A 328 28.50 1.86 -12.86
C ILE A 328 27.95 0.50 -13.34
N LEU A 329 28.73 -0.25 -14.13
CA LEU A 329 28.31 -1.55 -14.67
C LEU A 329 28.18 -2.63 -13.58
N LEU A 330 29.15 -2.71 -12.66
CA LEU A 330 29.16 -3.68 -11.56
C LEU A 330 28.00 -3.42 -10.59
N LEU A 331 27.68 -2.15 -10.33
CA LEU A 331 26.63 -1.78 -9.40
C LEU A 331 25.23 -1.85 -10.01
N GLY A 332 25.09 -1.54 -11.31
CA GLY A 332 23.87 -1.84 -12.07
C GLY A 332 23.55 -3.33 -12.07
N THR A 333 24.57 -4.18 -12.20
CA THR A 333 24.44 -5.65 -12.11
C THR A 333 24.01 -6.08 -10.71
N PHE A 334 24.62 -5.52 -9.65
CA PHE A 334 24.22 -5.80 -8.27
C PHE A 334 22.74 -5.42 -8.01
N PHE A 335 22.28 -4.30 -8.55
CA PHE A 335 20.90 -3.84 -8.40
C PHE A 335 19.90 -4.72 -9.17
N VAL A 336 20.22 -5.10 -10.40
CA VAL A 336 19.42 -6.04 -11.20
C VAL A 336 19.35 -7.39 -10.51
N VAL A 337 20.48 -7.90 -9.99
CA VAL A 337 20.51 -9.16 -9.24
C VAL A 337 19.68 -9.04 -7.97
N GLY A 338 19.81 -7.98 -7.17
CA GLY A 338 19.01 -7.77 -5.95
C GLY A 338 17.51 -7.66 -6.24
N PHE A 339 17.13 -6.92 -7.29
CA PHE A 339 15.74 -6.81 -7.74
C PHE A 339 15.20 -8.17 -8.23
N VAL A 340 15.98 -8.90 -9.02
CA VAL A 340 15.64 -10.25 -9.51
C VAL A 340 15.57 -11.24 -8.36
N SER A 341 16.45 -11.16 -7.37
CA SER A 341 16.42 -12.00 -6.17
C SER A 341 15.16 -11.73 -5.36
N VAL A 342 14.80 -10.47 -5.10
CA VAL A 342 13.54 -10.13 -4.45
C VAL A 342 12.34 -10.66 -5.25
N ARG A 343 12.38 -10.57 -6.57
CA ARG A 343 11.34 -11.13 -7.46
C ARG A 343 11.29 -12.66 -7.42
N LEU A 344 12.41 -13.35 -7.45
CA LEU A 344 12.50 -14.81 -7.42
C LEU A 344 12.07 -15.36 -6.05
N PHE A 345 12.56 -14.78 -4.96
CA PHE A 345 12.14 -15.13 -3.61
C PHE A 345 10.67 -14.77 -3.34
N SER A 346 10.15 -13.71 -3.95
CA SER A 346 8.69 -13.42 -3.94
C SER A 346 7.88 -14.40 -4.80
N GLY A 347 8.47 -14.96 -5.86
CA GLY A 347 7.84 -15.93 -6.77
C GLY A 347 7.68 -17.32 -6.16
N VAL A 348 8.66 -17.77 -5.37
CA VAL A 348 8.56 -19.01 -4.58
C VAL A 348 7.38 -18.94 -3.60
N ARG A 349 7.16 -17.78 -2.97
CA ARG A 349 6.05 -17.57 -2.01
C ARG A 349 4.72 -17.14 -2.65
N LEU A 350 4.73 -16.69 -3.91
CA LEU A 350 3.52 -16.48 -4.70
C LEU A 350 2.84 -17.81 -5.04
N ARG A 351 3.60 -18.90 -5.19
CA ARG A 351 3.04 -20.25 -5.28
C ARG A 351 2.27 -20.60 -4.02
N ASP A 352 2.88 -20.42 -2.85
CA ASP A 352 2.22 -20.66 -1.55
C ASP A 352 0.94 -19.81 -1.38
N ALA A 353 0.98 -18.54 -1.80
CA ALA A 353 -0.18 -17.66 -1.75
C ALA A 353 -1.28 -18.01 -2.78
N LEU A 354 -0.89 -18.44 -3.98
CA LEU A 354 -1.83 -18.91 -5.01
C LEU A 354 -2.48 -20.23 -4.61
N GLU A 355 -1.73 -21.14 -3.99
CA GLU A 355 -2.24 -22.38 -3.43
C GLU A 355 -3.29 -22.09 -2.35
N LYS A 356 -2.99 -21.16 -1.43
CA LYS A 356 -3.95 -20.74 -0.41
C LYS A 356 -5.21 -20.08 -1.01
N MET A 357 -5.06 -19.24 -2.02
CA MET A 357 -6.20 -18.63 -2.73
C MET A 357 -7.05 -19.66 -3.50
N HIS A 358 -6.40 -20.67 -4.09
CA HIS A 358 -7.10 -21.76 -4.76
C HIS A 358 -7.91 -22.58 -3.76
N GLN A 359 -7.32 -22.89 -2.59
CA GLN A 359 -8.02 -23.55 -1.49
C GLN A 359 -9.21 -22.71 -0.97
N ASP A 360 -9.04 -21.40 -0.78
CA ASP A 360 -10.12 -20.51 -0.34
C ASP A 360 -11.26 -20.43 -1.36
N ARG A 361 -10.95 -20.45 -2.67
CA ARG A 361 -11.96 -20.45 -3.73
C ARG A 361 -12.74 -21.76 -3.76
N LEU A 362 -12.04 -22.89 -3.69
CA LEU A 362 -12.68 -24.21 -3.63
C LEU A 362 -13.59 -24.32 -2.41
N ARG A 363 -13.17 -23.78 -1.26
CA ARG A 363 -13.99 -23.74 -0.04
C ARG A 363 -15.27 -22.92 -0.23
N ARG A 364 -15.19 -21.74 -0.86
CA ARG A 364 -16.39 -20.93 -1.16
C ARG A 364 -17.33 -21.59 -2.16
N GLU A 365 -16.78 -22.24 -3.19
CA GLU A 365 -17.57 -22.99 -4.16
C GLU A 365 -18.28 -24.18 -3.47
N GLN A 366 -17.62 -24.85 -2.51
CA GLN A 366 -18.24 -25.88 -1.67
C GLN A 366 -19.31 -25.32 -0.74
N GLU A 367 -19.07 -24.20 -0.06
CA GLU A 367 -20.04 -23.54 0.83
C GLU A 367 -21.28 -23.06 0.04
N MET A 368 -21.09 -22.51 -1.16
CA MET A 368 -22.19 -22.09 -2.03
C MET A 368 -22.99 -23.28 -2.57
N ALA A 369 -22.31 -24.36 -2.99
CA ALA A 369 -22.96 -25.58 -3.42
C ALA A 369 -23.76 -26.24 -2.29
N ALA A 370 -23.23 -26.25 -1.07
CA ALA A 370 -23.91 -26.75 0.11
C ALA A 370 -25.18 -25.96 0.44
N ARG A 371 -25.14 -24.62 0.40
CA ARG A 371 -26.34 -23.78 0.62
C ARG A 371 -27.44 -24.06 -0.40
N LEU A 372 -27.08 -24.12 -1.69
CA LEU A 372 -28.03 -24.42 -2.77
C LEU A 372 -28.59 -25.84 -2.67
N ALA A 373 -27.77 -26.81 -2.24
CA ALA A 373 -28.22 -28.17 -2.02
C ALA A 373 -29.24 -28.23 -0.87
N LEU A 374 -29.01 -27.50 0.22
CA LEU A 374 -29.93 -27.43 1.36
C LEU A 374 -31.27 -26.78 0.97
N GLU A 375 -31.24 -25.66 0.25
CA GLU A 375 -32.46 -25.00 -0.25
C GLU A 375 -33.29 -25.95 -1.13
N ARG A 376 -32.64 -26.65 -2.07
CA ARG A 376 -33.31 -27.65 -2.93
C ARG A 376 -33.81 -28.86 -2.15
N ALA A 377 -33.06 -29.31 -1.16
CA ALA A 377 -33.46 -30.43 -0.29
C ALA A 377 -34.72 -30.06 0.50
N THR A 378 -34.78 -28.85 1.05
CA THR A 378 -35.94 -28.30 1.75
C THR A 378 -37.19 -28.34 0.87
N GLU A 379 -37.11 -27.84 -0.37
CA GLU A 379 -38.23 -27.84 -1.31
C GLU A 379 -38.68 -29.26 -1.70
N ARG A 380 -37.73 -30.19 -1.87
CA ARG A 380 -38.02 -31.59 -2.25
C ARG A 380 -38.60 -32.39 -1.08
N CYS A 381 -38.11 -32.17 0.15
CA CYS A 381 -38.63 -32.80 1.36
C CYS A 381 -40.06 -32.35 1.63
N ALA A 382 -40.39 -31.08 1.39
CA ALA A 382 -41.76 -30.56 1.52
C ALA A 382 -42.77 -31.23 0.54
N ARG A 383 -42.27 -31.90 -0.51
CA ARG A 383 -43.07 -32.62 -1.51
C ARG A 383 -42.89 -34.14 -1.44
N ALA A 384 -42.20 -34.65 -0.43
CA ALA A 384 -41.97 -36.07 -0.27
C ALA A 384 -43.18 -36.72 0.42
N ASP A 385 -43.60 -37.86 -0.12
CA ASP A 385 -44.80 -38.57 0.36
C ASP A 385 -44.47 -39.63 1.44
N SER A 386 -43.18 -39.83 1.74
CA SER A 386 -42.72 -40.86 2.69
C SER A 386 -41.35 -40.58 3.31
N LEU A 387 -41.13 -41.10 4.52
CA LEU A 387 -39.84 -41.03 5.24
C LEU A 387 -38.65 -41.60 4.43
N PRO A 388 -38.76 -42.75 3.74
CA PRO A 388 -37.67 -43.25 2.91
C PRO A 388 -37.29 -42.32 1.74
N GLN A 389 -38.28 -41.57 1.20
CA GLN A 389 -38.03 -40.60 0.14
C GLN A 389 -37.31 -39.35 0.68
N MET A 390 -37.69 -38.88 1.87
CA MET A 390 -36.97 -37.80 2.57
C MET A 390 -35.54 -38.21 2.89
N TRP A 391 -35.34 -39.43 3.38
CA TRP A 391 -34.01 -39.94 3.68
C TRP A 391 -33.10 -39.95 2.44
N ARG A 392 -33.62 -40.36 1.28
CA ARG A 392 -32.86 -40.34 0.02
C ARG A 392 -32.42 -38.93 -0.41
N ILE A 393 -33.23 -37.91 -0.11
CA ILE A 393 -32.87 -36.50 -0.36
C ILE A 393 -31.76 -36.05 0.62
N CYS A 394 -31.83 -36.48 1.87
CA CYS A 394 -30.78 -36.23 2.86
C CYS A 394 -29.45 -36.88 2.45
N GLU A 395 -29.46 -38.11 1.92
CA GLU A 395 -28.25 -38.78 1.41
C GLU A 395 -27.53 -37.96 0.32
N GLU A 396 -28.27 -37.46 -0.67
CA GLU A 396 -27.74 -36.61 -1.75
C GLU A 396 -27.14 -35.28 -1.21
N THR A 397 -27.78 -34.73 -0.19
CA THR A 397 -27.37 -33.46 0.44
C THR A 397 -26.12 -33.65 1.29
N LEU A 398 -26.06 -34.73 2.07
CA LEU A 398 -24.90 -35.12 2.87
C LEU A 398 -23.66 -35.39 2.02
N ASP A 399 -23.83 -36.02 0.85
CA ASP A 399 -22.74 -36.22 -0.10
C ASP A 399 -22.21 -34.88 -0.63
N THR A 400 -23.09 -33.92 -0.90
CA THR A 400 -22.73 -32.56 -1.32
C THR A 400 -21.99 -31.79 -0.22
N PHE A 401 -22.34 -32.02 1.05
CA PHE A 401 -21.65 -31.43 2.20
C PHE A 401 -20.27 -32.08 2.47
N GLY A 402 -19.92 -33.13 1.70
CA GLY A 402 -18.67 -33.86 1.86
C GLY A 402 -18.66 -34.77 3.08
N MET A 403 -19.83 -35.23 3.54
CA MET A 403 -19.94 -36.27 4.56
C MET A 403 -19.63 -37.63 3.93
N GLU A 404 -19.13 -38.55 4.75
CA GLU A 404 -18.78 -39.91 4.28
C GLU A 404 -19.71 -40.97 4.86
N TRP A 405 -20.38 -40.67 5.97
CA TRP A 405 -21.43 -41.52 6.54
C TRP A 405 -22.45 -40.71 7.33
N ALA A 406 -23.63 -41.28 7.48
CA ALA A 406 -24.69 -40.75 8.33
C ALA A 406 -25.56 -41.87 8.90
N LYS A 407 -26.10 -41.63 10.09
CA LYS A 407 -27.08 -42.49 10.76
C LYS A 407 -28.18 -41.61 11.33
N LEU A 408 -29.40 -41.81 10.85
CA LEU A 408 -30.59 -41.20 11.39
C LEU A 408 -31.33 -42.22 12.25
N THR A 409 -31.68 -41.83 13.48
CA THR A 409 -32.49 -42.63 14.39
C THR A 409 -33.72 -41.81 14.75
N LEU A 410 -34.91 -42.32 14.42
CA LEU A 410 -36.20 -41.71 14.75
C LEU A 410 -36.90 -42.54 15.81
N PHE A 411 -37.43 -41.87 16.83
CA PHE A 411 -38.20 -42.47 17.92
C PHE A 411 -39.70 -42.35 17.62
N ALA A 412 -40.47 -43.43 17.73
CA ALA A 412 -41.93 -43.37 17.67
C ALA A 412 -42.52 -42.82 18.99
N GLU A 413 -43.74 -42.24 18.93
CA GLU A 413 -44.45 -41.68 20.09
C GLU A 413 -44.67 -42.69 21.22
N GLU A 414 -44.73 -43.99 20.91
CA GLU A 414 -44.71 -45.08 21.89
C GLU A 414 -43.28 -45.66 22.01
N ARG A 415 -42.70 -45.55 23.21
CA ARG A 415 -41.28 -45.76 23.59
C ARG A 415 -40.59 -47.09 23.20
N ALA A 416 -41.20 -47.97 22.41
CA ALA A 416 -40.67 -49.28 22.07
C ALA A 416 -40.28 -49.48 20.60
N ASP A 417 -40.66 -48.59 19.67
CA ASP A 417 -40.36 -48.73 18.24
C ASP A 417 -39.48 -47.58 17.73
N TYR A 418 -38.39 -47.91 17.03
CA TYR A 418 -37.44 -46.93 16.49
C TYR A 418 -37.05 -47.29 15.06
N GLN A 419 -37.01 -46.30 14.19
CA GLN A 419 -36.55 -46.46 12.80
C GLN A 419 -35.12 -45.97 12.67
N VAL A 420 -34.27 -46.79 12.05
CA VAL A 420 -32.86 -46.45 11.79
C VAL A 420 -32.63 -46.42 10.29
N PHE A 421 -32.09 -45.31 9.82
CA PHE A 421 -31.59 -45.17 8.46
C PHE A 421 -30.07 -44.96 8.51
N THR A 422 -29.34 -45.63 7.64
CA THR A 422 -27.88 -45.55 7.57
C THR A 422 -27.44 -45.33 6.14
N TRP A 423 -26.49 -44.42 5.96
CA TRP A 423 -25.88 -44.12 4.68
C TRP A 423 -24.37 -44.12 4.81
N GLU A 424 -23.69 -44.74 3.85
CA GLU A 424 -22.24 -44.71 3.70
C GLU A 424 -21.89 -44.37 2.26
N LYS A 425 -20.86 -43.56 2.08
CA LYS A 425 -20.39 -43.17 0.76
C LYS A 425 -19.87 -44.39 -0.01
N PRO A 426 -20.38 -44.68 -1.22
CA PRO A 426 -19.99 -45.85 -1.99
C PRO A 426 -18.47 -45.92 -2.23
N GLY A 427 -17.88 -47.09 -1.99
CA GLY A 427 -16.44 -47.35 -2.23
C GLY A 427 -15.49 -46.85 -1.14
N ARG A 428 -16.00 -46.35 -0.01
CA ARG A 428 -15.19 -45.95 1.16
C ARG A 428 -15.78 -46.47 2.49
N PRO A 429 -15.70 -47.79 2.76
CA PRO A 429 -16.16 -48.35 4.02
C PRO A 429 -15.42 -47.73 5.22
N MET A 430 -16.14 -47.57 6.33
CA MET A 430 -15.63 -46.91 7.54
C MET A 430 -14.63 -47.81 8.28
N GLU A 431 -13.34 -47.45 8.25
CA GLU A 431 -12.33 -48.09 9.11
C GLU A 431 -12.25 -47.37 10.47
N ALA A 432 -12.06 -48.14 11.55
CA ALA A 432 -12.00 -47.62 12.91
C ALA A 432 -10.73 -46.77 13.13
N GLY A 433 -10.82 -45.44 12.98
CA GLY A 433 -9.75 -44.51 13.33
C GLY A 433 -9.97 -43.08 12.86
N ALA A 434 -9.81 -42.12 13.80
CA ALA A 434 -9.81 -40.66 13.60
C ALA A 434 -10.90 -40.12 12.66
N VAL A 435 -12.17 -40.30 13.07
CA VAL A 435 -13.35 -39.78 12.38
C VAL A 435 -13.85 -38.56 13.14
N TRP A 436 -14.06 -37.44 12.46
CA TRP A 436 -14.84 -36.33 12.98
C TRP A 436 -16.32 -36.71 12.84
N SER A 437 -17.08 -36.62 13.92
CA SER A 437 -18.53 -36.83 13.92
C SER A 437 -19.25 -35.71 14.64
N ALA A 438 -20.47 -35.43 14.19
CA ALA A 438 -21.40 -34.52 14.84
C ALA A 438 -22.73 -35.24 15.04
N THR A 439 -23.34 -35.03 16.21
CA THR A 439 -24.68 -35.55 16.54
C THR A 439 -25.62 -34.37 16.65
N LEU A 440 -26.67 -34.38 15.85
CA LEU A 440 -27.62 -33.30 15.70
C LEU A 440 -29.00 -33.80 16.14
N PRO A 441 -29.72 -33.05 17.01
CA PRO A 441 -31.08 -33.42 17.36
C PRO A 441 -31.99 -33.23 16.13
N VAL A 442 -32.85 -34.23 15.87
CA VAL A 442 -33.91 -34.12 14.88
C VAL A 442 -35.18 -33.74 15.62
N SER A 443 -35.82 -32.66 15.20
CA SER A 443 -37.00 -32.12 15.89
C SER A 443 -38.00 -31.52 14.92
N HIS A 444 -39.29 -31.68 15.23
CA HIS A 444 -40.39 -31.04 14.52
C HIS A 444 -41.24 -30.25 15.52
N ASP A 445 -41.56 -29.00 15.23
CA ASP A 445 -42.32 -28.09 16.12
C ASP A 445 -41.84 -28.06 17.58
N GLY A 446 -40.52 -28.16 17.78
CA GLY A 446 -39.89 -28.14 19.10
C GLY A 446 -39.94 -29.46 19.87
N GLN A 447 -40.58 -30.51 19.33
CA GLN A 447 -40.51 -31.87 19.87
C GLN A 447 -39.35 -32.63 19.24
N ARG A 448 -38.53 -33.29 20.08
CA ARG A 448 -37.40 -34.10 19.62
C ARG A 448 -37.89 -35.46 19.12
N LEU A 449 -37.74 -35.68 17.82
CA LEU A 449 -38.14 -36.91 17.13
C LEU A 449 -37.00 -37.90 16.98
N GLY A 450 -35.74 -37.46 17.11
CA GLY A 450 -34.62 -38.34 16.81
C GLY A 450 -33.23 -37.71 16.98
N GLU A 451 -32.25 -38.43 16.44
CA GLU A 451 -30.86 -38.00 16.33
C GLU A 451 -30.30 -38.33 14.95
N LEU A 452 -29.62 -37.36 14.35
CA LEU A 452 -28.86 -37.50 13.12
C LEU A 452 -27.37 -37.44 13.48
N VAL A 453 -26.66 -38.54 13.28
CA VAL A 453 -25.21 -38.62 13.46
C VAL A 453 -24.55 -38.61 12.08
N VAL A 454 -23.63 -37.69 11.83
CA VAL A 454 -22.90 -37.57 10.57
C VAL A 454 -21.40 -37.58 10.83
N GLY A 455 -20.60 -38.03 9.86
CA GLY A 455 -19.16 -37.97 10.02
C GLY A 455 -18.33 -38.16 8.76
N ARG A 456 -17.01 -37.94 8.93
CA ARG A 456 -15.97 -38.01 7.89
C ARG A 456 -14.57 -38.16 8.51
N ARG A 457 -13.56 -38.64 7.77
CA ARG A 457 -12.18 -38.81 8.30
C ARG A 457 -11.43 -37.49 8.59
N ILE A 458 -10.58 -37.50 9.61
CA ILE A 458 -9.69 -36.39 9.99
C ILE A 458 -8.49 -36.38 9.03
N GLY A 459 -8.50 -35.48 8.04
CA GLY A 459 -7.49 -35.38 6.99
C GLY A 459 -7.96 -34.59 5.76
N GLY A 460 -9.28 -34.43 5.58
CA GLY A 460 -9.88 -33.44 4.67
C GLY A 460 -9.98 -32.06 5.31
N VAL A 461 -10.09 -31.01 4.48
CA VAL A 461 -10.34 -29.60 4.90
C VAL A 461 -11.38 -29.60 6.02
N GLY A 462 -11.04 -29.11 7.22
CA GLY A 462 -11.93 -29.09 8.40
C GLY A 462 -13.35 -28.61 8.05
N ALA A 463 -14.39 -29.20 8.65
CA ALA A 463 -15.76 -28.76 8.43
C ALA A 463 -15.81 -27.31 8.92
N SER A 464 -16.08 -26.38 8.01
CA SER A 464 -16.20 -24.97 8.39
C SER A 464 -17.36 -24.82 9.37
N GLY A 465 -17.31 -23.80 10.23
CA GLY A 465 -18.44 -23.48 11.12
C GLY A 465 -19.77 -23.36 10.35
N GLU A 466 -19.73 -22.86 9.11
CA GLU A 466 -20.92 -22.79 8.25
C GLU A 466 -21.48 -24.15 7.84
N ILE A 467 -20.65 -25.17 7.56
CA ILE A 467 -21.16 -26.52 7.23
C ILE A 467 -21.86 -27.14 8.44
N LEU A 468 -21.36 -26.87 9.66
CA LEU A 468 -22.02 -27.27 10.90
C LEU A 468 -23.39 -26.59 11.07
N ASP A 469 -23.48 -25.30 10.78
CA ASP A 469 -24.76 -24.57 10.83
C ASP A 469 -25.76 -25.10 9.79
N LEU A 470 -25.30 -25.41 8.57
CA LEU A 470 -26.14 -26.00 7.50
C LEU A 470 -26.61 -27.42 7.87
N LEU A 471 -25.76 -28.22 8.50
CA LEU A 471 -26.13 -29.53 9.03
C LEU A 471 -27.21 -29.41 10.11
N HIS A 472 -27.13 -28.38 10.96
CA HIS A 472 -28.14 -28.11 11.98
C HIS A 472 -29.48 -27.68 11.37
N GLN A 473 -29.45 -26.81 10.35
CA GLN A 473 -30.66 -26.47 9.59
C GLN A 473 -31.26 -27.71 8.92
N MET A 474 -30.42 -28.59 8.36
CA MET A 474 -30.87 -29.84 7.74
C MET A 474 -31.51 -30.80 8.75
N SER A 475 -31.09 -30.82 10.02
CA SER A 475 -31.71 -31.67 11.04
C SER A 475 -33.07 -31.15 11.55
N THR A 476 -33.42 -29.91 11.22
CA THR A 476 -34.72 -29.30 11.52
C THR A 476 -35.73 -29.35 10.37
N LEU A 477 -35.28 -29.78 9.18
CA LEU A 477 -36.13 -30.16 8.05
C LEU A 477 -36.81 -31.51 8.32
#